data_AF-A0A3A8T063-F1
#
_entry.id   AF-A0A3A8T063-F1
#
_cell.length_a   1.000
_cell.length_b   1.000
_cell.length_c   1.000
_cell.angle_alpha   90.00
_cell.angle_beta   90.00
_cell.angle_gamma   90.00
#
_symmetry.space_group_name_H-M   'P 1'
#
loop_
_entity.id
_entity.type
_entity.pdbx_description
1 polymer ?
#
loop_
_entity_poly.entity_id
_entity_poly.type
_entity_poly.pdbx_seq_one_letter_code
_entity_poly.pdbx_strand_id
1 'polypeptide(L)'
;MPCLLTVACVTTQEVTRAPSLEEKCDGGSAWACETWGKQLQVDNRTEEADRALGLACAMGSTSACLSQGKDRLARGDLDGAEPPLRKVYDEDSEEAALALADLQDARGDVAGAAHLRYEALSIDKSTTEFAFGWRVPFDGGMGLAMDVNVQPMGLKARRLTLGANASVDPKRVSLNATVGYQHFVTNWFAPYARALVGPYLDDSASRRAPINLGAEVGMKFFAGPLGHLGTGFGTSLDGSTYYFLQAGLDWVLTLMVLAHM
;
A
#
# COMPACT_ATOMS: atom_id res chain seq x y z
N MET A 1 74.43 -40.25 -14.52
CA MET A 1 73.49 -39.31 -15.18
C MET A 1 72.09 -39.70 -14.75
N PRO A 2 71.41 -38.94 -13.88
CA PRO A 2 69.99 -39.16 -13.62
C PRO A 2 69.13 -38.37 -14.62
N CYS A 3 68.19 -39.04 -15.27
CA CYS A 3 67.14 -38.43 -16.08
C CYS A 3 66.07 -37.80 -15.18
N LEU A 4 65.84 -36.50 -15.32
CA LEU A 4 64.70 -35.80 -14.75
C LEU A 4 63.49 -35.99 -15.68
N LEU A 5 62.48 -36.72 -15.20
CA LEU A 5 61.14 -36.75 -15.78
C LEU A 5 60.34 -35.59 -15.16
N THR A 6 60.12 -34.53 -15.93
CA THR A 6 59.16 -33.47 -15.59
C THR A 6 57.79 -33.87 -16.11
N VAL A 7 56.91 -34.30 -15.20
CA VAL A 7 55.48 -34.46 -15.47
C VAL A 7 54.81 -33.09 -15.32
N ALA A 8 54.40 -32.49 -16.44
CA ALA A 8 53.57 -31.29 -16.42
C ALA A 8 52.10 -31.70 -16.27
N CYS A 9 51.52 -31.46 -15.09
CA CYS A 9 50.07 -31.50 -14.91
C CYS A 9 49.45 -30.30 -15.65
N VAL A 10 48.82 -30.55 -16.79
CA VAL A 10 47.91 -29.59 -17.42
C VAL A 10 46.59 -29.66 -16.66
N THR A 11 46.38 -28.74 -15.72
CA THR A 11 45.06 -28.49 -15.16
C THR A 11 44.30 -27.62 -16.15
N THR A 12 43.41 -28.20 -16.94
CA THR A 12 42.37 -27.44 -17.64
C THR A 12 41.42 -26.90 -16.59
N GLN A 13 41.62 -25.65 -16.16
CA GLN A 13 40.55 -24.90 -15.51
C GLN A 13 39.47 -24.65 -16.58
N GLU A 14 38.41 -25.46 -16.58
CA GLU A 14 37.16 -25.03 -17.19
C GLU A 14 36.69 -23.81 -16.40
N VAL A 15 36.97 -22.63 -16.94
CA VAL A 15 36.33 -21.39 -16.48
C VAL A 15 34.88 -21.49 -16.92
N THR A 16 34.03 -22.07 -16.08
CA THR A 16 32.59 -22.01 -16.28
C THR A 16 32.18 -20.55 -16.13
N ARG A 17 32.08 -19.85 -17.27
CA ARG A 17 31.56 -18.48 -17.32
C ARG A 17 30.17 -18.48 -16.70
N ALA A 18 29.94 -17.59 -15.74
CA ALA A 18 28.59 -17.38 -15.21
C ALA A 18 27.67 -16.91 -16.35
N PRO A 19 26.50 -17.54 -16.53
CA PRO A 19 25.58 -17.14 -17.59
C PRO A 19 25.09 -15.71 -17.37
N SER A 20 25.04 -14.97 -18.47
CA SER A 20 24.53 -13.60 -18.56
C SER A 20 23.03 -13.52 -18.23
N LEU A 21 22.52 -12.31 -18.04
CA LEU A 21 21.09 -12.12 -17.80
C LEU A 21 20.23 -12.51 -19.01
N GLU A 22 20.73 -12.27 -20.23
CA GLU A 22 20.11 -12.72 -21.48
C GLU A 22 20.00 -14.25 -21.52
N GLU A 23 21.10 -14.98 -21.32
CA GLU A 23 21.10 -16.45 -21.31
C GLU A 23 20.17 -17.03 -20.23
N LYS A 24 20.08 -16.37 -19.06
CA LYS A 24 19.14 -16.76 -18.00
C LYS A 24 17.69 -16.44 -18.35
N CYS A 25 17.46 -15.33 -19.04
CA CYS A 25 16.14 -14.95 -19.53
C CYS A 25 15.64 -15.96 -20.58
N ASP A 26 16.48 -16.28 -21.55
CA ASP A 26 16.21 -17.30 -22.57
C ASP A 26 16.02 -18.70 -21.94
N GLY A 27 16.70 -18.95 -20.82
CA GLY A 27 16.51 -20.13 -19.98
C GLY A 27 15.20 -20.14 -19.16
N GLY A 28 14.32 -19.15 -19.32
CA GLY A 28 12.99 -19.10 -18.68
C GLY A 28 12.95 -18.45 -17.30
N SER A 29 13.96 -17.66 -16.92
CA SER A 29 13.94 -16.93 -15.64
C SER A 29 13.24 -15.57 -15.79
N ALA A 30 12.01 -15.47 -15.27
CA ALA A 30 11.24 -14.21 -15.26
C ALA A 30 12.01 -13.05 -14.62
N TRP A 31 12.66 -13.30 -13.48
CA TRP A 31 13.50 -12.31 -12.80
C TRP A 31 14.69 -11.85 -13.66
N ALA A 32 15.35 -12.78 -14.37
CA ALA A 32 16.47 -12.43 -15.24
C ALA A 32 15.99 -11.61 -16.44
N CYS A 33 14.88 -11.99 -17.06
CA CYS A 33 14.24 -11.22 -18.13
C CYS A 33 13.86 -9.81 -17.69
N GLU A 34 13.27 -9.65 -16.51
CA GLU A 34 12.92 -8.33 -15.98
C GLU A 34 14.16 -7.48 -15.72
N THR A 35 15.17 -8.05 -15.07
CA THR A 35 16.42 -7.34 -14.74
C THR A 35 17.16 -6.93 -16.01
N TRP A 36 17.23 -7.84 -16.98
CA TRP A 36 17.82 -7.56 -18.29
C TRP A 36 17.04 -6.51 -19.06
N GLY A 37 15.70 -6.60 -19.08
CA GLY A 37 14.82 -5.62 -19.69
C GLY A 37 15.05 -4.22 -19.14
N LYS A 38 15.14 -4.06 -17.81
CA LYS A 38 15.47 -2.79 -17.16
C LYS A 38 16.86 -2.26 -17.56
N GLN A 39 17.85 -3.14 -17.65
CA GLN A 39 19.18 -2.76 -18.14
C GLN A 39 19.12 -2.25 -19.59
N LEU A 40 18.39 -2.95 -20.46
CA LEU A 40 18.20 -2.55 -21.86
C LEU A 40 17.47 -1.20 -22.00
N GLN A 41 16.54 -0.89 -21.09
CA GLN A 41 15.90 0.44 -21.04
C GLN A 41 16.92 1.53 -20.73
N VAL A 42 17.80 1.33 -19.74
CA VAL A 42 18.90 2.26 -19.41
C VAL A 42 19.84 2.44 -20.61
N ASP A 43 20.10 1.36 -21.35
CA ASP A 43 20.96 1.36 -22.53
C ASP A 43 20.25 1.91 -23.78
N ASN A 44 19.00 2.38 -23.68
CA ASN A 44 18.14 2.85 -24.79
C ASN A 44 17.89 1.81 -25.90
N ARG A 45 18.00 0.52 -25.59
CA ARG A 45 17.69 -0.61 -26.49
C ARG A 45 16.21 -0.98 -26.37
N THR A 46 15.34 -0.04 -26.75
CA THR A 46 13.89 -0.06 -26.47
C THR A 46 13.15 -1.31 -26.97
N GLU A 47 13.42 -1.76 -28.19
CA GLU A 47 12.77 -2.96 -28.74
C GLU A 47 13.19 -4.24 -28.01
N GLU A 48 14.45 -4.31 -27.58
CA GLU A 48 14.98 -5.47 -26.89
C GLU A 48 14.48 -5.50 -25.45
N ALA A 49 14.44 -4.32 -24.81
CA ALA A 49 13.82 -4.12 -23.51
C ALA A 49 12.35 -4.57 -23.52
N ASP A 50 11.59 -4.15 -24.53
CA ASP A 50 10.19 -4.51 -24.69
C ASP A 50 9.99 -6.03 -24.79
N ARG A 51 10.83 -6.72 -25.57
CA ARG A 51 10.79 -8.19 -25.67
C ARG A 51 11.12 -8.87 -24.35
N ALA A 52 12.19 -8.44 -23.68
CA ALA A 52 12.62 -9.02 -22.41
C ALA A 52 11.56 -8.81 -21.31
N LEU A 53 11.00 -7.59 -21.19
CA LEU A 53 9.93 -7.30 -20.25
C LEU A 53 8.63 -8.03 -20.61
N GLY A 54 8.32 -8.18 -21.90
CA GLY A 54 7.18 -8.96 -22.38
C GLY A 54 7.28 -10.44 -22.01
N LEU A 55 8.47 -11.03 -22.12
CA LEU A 55 8.74 -12.40 -21.65
C LEU A 55 8.54 -12.53 -20.14
N ALA A 56 9.14 -11.61 -19.35
CA ALA A 56 8.93 -11.57 -17.91
C ALA A 56 7.45 -11.41 -17.52
N CYS A 57 6.73 -10.54 -18.21
CA CYS A 57 5.30 -10.32 -18.03
C CYS A 57 4.49 -11.58 -18.36
N ALA A 58 4.79 -12.27 -19.46
CA ALA A 58 4.15 -13.53 -19.83
C ALA A 58 4.39 -14.63 -18.77
N MET A 59 5.56 -14.62 -18.13
CA MET A 59 5.91 -15.52 -17.02
C MET A 59 5.33 -15.08 -15.66
N GLY A 60 4.55 -14.00 -15.60
CA GLY A 60 3.84 -13.57 -14.39
C GLY A 60 4.52 -12.49 -13.55
N SER A 61 5.60 -11.86 -14.05
CA SER A 61 6.15 -10.67 -13.37
C SER A 61 5.24 -9.46 -13.62
N THR A 62 4.48 -9.07 -12.60
CA THR A 62 3.61 -7.89 -12.60
C THR A 62 4.40 -6.60 -12.76
N SER A 63 5.55 -6.50 -12.10
CA SER A 63 6.46 -5.36 -12.23
C SER A 63 7.00 -5.22 -13.65
N ALA A 64 7.31 -6.33 -14.33
CA ALA A 64 7.70 -6.30 -15.74
C ALA A 64 6.56 -5.87 -16.67
N CYS A 65 5.35 -6.39 -16.47
CA CYS A 65 4.16 -5.96 -17.22
C CYS A 65 3.93 -4.44 -17.07
N LEU A 66 3.97 -3.93 -15.84
CA LEU A 66 3.77 -2.51 -15.57
C LEU A 66 4.85 -1.65 -16.22
N SER A 67 6.12 -2.09 -16.13
CA SER A 67 7.25 -1.38 -16.74
C SER A 67 7.13 -1.34 -18.27
N GLN A 68 6.77 -2.47 -18.89
CA GLN A 68 6.55 -2.57 -20.33
C GLN A 68 5.42 -1.64 -20.78
N GLY A 69 4.28 -1.70 -20.10
CA GLY A 69 3.10 -0.90 -20.43
C GLY A 69 3.36 0.60 -20.34
N LYS A 70 4.01 1.06 -19.27
CA LYS A 70 4.38 2.47 -19.10
C LYS A 70 5.37 2.96 -20.15
N ASP A 71 6.34 2.13 -20.50
CA ASP A 71 7.35 2.45 -21.52
C ASP A 71 6.72 2.55 -22.91
N ARG A 72 5.83 1.62 -23.28
CA ARG A 72 5.03 1.71 -24.52
C ARG A 72 4.16 2.97 -24.55
N LEU A 73 3.48 3.28 -23.45
CA LEU A 73 2.67 4.49 -23.32
C LEU A 73 3.51 5.76 -23.51
N ALA A 74 4.68 5.84 -22.87
CA ALA A 74 5.59 6.97 -23.00
C ALA A 74 6.08 7.18 -24.45
N ARG A 75 6.18 6.10 -25.23
CA ARG A 75 6.51 6.14 -26.66
C ARG A 75 5.32 6.41 -27.58
N GLY A 76 4.10 6.52 -27.04
CA GLY A 76 2.87 6.71 -27.80
C GLY A 76 2.30 5.44 -28.42
N ASP A 77 2.82 4.26 -28.08
CA ASP A 77 2.25 2.97 -28.47
C ASP A 77 1.07 2.63 -27.54
N LEU A 78 -0.06 3.32 -27.77
CA LEU A 78 -1.24 3.21 -26.91
C LEU A 78 -1.86 1.80 -26.96
N ASP A 79 -1.86 1.16 -28.13
CA ASP A 79 -2.44 -0.16 -28.32
C ASP A 79 -1.55 -1.26 -27.75
N GLY A 80 -0.23 -1.13 -27.88
CA GLY A 80 0.70 -2.05 -27.24
C GLY A 80 0.78 -1.86 -25.72
N ALA A 81 0.52 -0.67 -25.20
CA ALA A 81 0.57 -0.39 -23.76
C ALA A 81 -0.59 -1.04 -22.99
N GLU A 82 -1.78 -1.13 -23.59
CA GLU A 82 -2.98 -1.57 -22.86
C GLU A 82 -2.92 -3.01 -22.33
N PRO A 83 -2.54 -4.05 -23.11
CA PRO A 83 -2.56 -5.44 -22.63
C PRO A 83 -1.72 -5.68 -21.36
N PRO A 84 -0.44 -5.25 -21.27
CA PRO A 84 0.32 -5.48 -20.04
C PRO A 84 -0.18 -4.62 -18.87
N LEU A 85 -0.68 -3.41 -19.11
CA LEU A 85 -1.28 -2.59 -18.04
C LEU A 85 -2.59 -3.19 -17.52
N ARG A 86 -3.45 -3.69 -18.40
CA ARG A 86 -4.70 -4.37 -18.05
C ARG A 86 -4.44 -5.59 -17.18
N LYS A 87 -3.45 -6.41 -17.55
CA LYS A 87 -3.07 -7.60 -16.79
C LYS A 87 -2.73 -7.26 -15.33
N VAL A 88 -1.99 -6.17 -15.09
CA VAL A 88 -1.62 -5.76 -13.73
C VAL A 88 -2.78 -5.07 -13.00
N TYR A 89 -3.65 -4.36 -13.74
CA TYR A 89 -4.87 -3.79 -13.18
C TYR A 89 -5.84 -4.87 -12.67
N ASP A 90 -5.97 -5.98 -13.40
CA ASP A 90 -6.80 -7.13 -13.00
C ASP A 90 -6.28 -7.83 -11.73
N GLU A 91 -5.04 -7.54 -11.31
CA GLU A 91 -4.44 -7.97 -10.04
C GLU A 91 -4.56 -6.89 -8.93
N ASP A 92 -5.51 -5.96 -9.07
CA ASP A 92 -5.79 -4.88 -8.11
C ASP A 92 -4.57 -3.99 -7.84
N SER A 93 -3.90 -3.50 -8.90
CA SER A 93 -2.78 -2.56 -8.77
C SER A 93 -3.20 -1.10 -8.96
N GLU A 94 -2.96 -0.26 -7.95
CA GLU A 94 -3.24 1.19 -8.01
C GLU A 94 -2.44 1.83 -9.16
N GLU A 95 -1.18 1.45 -9.28
CA GLU A 95 -0.24 2.02 -10.26
C GLU A 95 -0.64 1.66 -11.70
N ALA A 96 -1.19 0.47 -11.93
CA ALA A 96 -1.71 0.06 -13.23
C ALA A 96 -3.03 0.78 -13.57
N ALA A 97 -3.92 0.99 -12.59
CA ALA A 97 -5.15 1.77 -12.78
C ALA A 97 -4.84 3.20 -13.23
N LEU A 98 -3.85 3.85 -12.60
CA LEU A 98 -3.38 5.19 -12.99
C LEU A 98 -2.74 5.19 -14.38
N ALA A 99 -1.90 4.21 -14.70
CA ALA A 99 -1.29 4.11 -16.02
C ALA A 99 -2.33 3.88 -17.14
N LEU A 100 -3.37 3.07 -16.87
CA LEU A 100 -4.51 2.92 -17.79
C LEU A 100 -5.30 4.23 -17.93
N ALA A 101 -5.42 5.02 -16.87
CA ALA A 101 -6.09 6.31 -16.96
C ALA A 101 -5.32 7.28 -17.88
N ASP A 102 -4.00 7.32 -17.75
CA ASP A 102 -3.13 8.12 -18.62
C ASP A 102 -3.22 7.64 -20.09
N LEU A 103 -3.35 6.33 -20.30
CA LEU A 103 -3.60 5.75 -21.62
C LEU A 103 -4.95 6.18 -22.20
N GLN A 104 -6.02 6.20 -21.40
CA GLN A 104 -7.34 6.68 -21.85
C GLN A 104 -7.32 8.17 -22.19
N ASP A 105 -6.65 8.99 -21.38
CA ASP A 105 -6.46 10.42 -21.68
C ASP A 105 -5.68 10.62 -22.98
N ALA A 106 -4.63 9.83 -23.23
CA ALA A 106 -3.87 9.88 -24.48
C ALA A 106 -4.72 9.50 -25.70
N ARG A 107 -5.74 8.66 -25.52
CA ARG A 107 -6.76 8.34 -26.54
C ARG A 107 -7.89 9.37 -26.63
N GLY A 108 -7.94 10.35 -25.73
CA GLY A 108 -9.00 11.35 -25.65
C GLY A 108 -10.26 10.89 -24.89
N ASP A 109 -10.24 9.72 -24.25
CA ASP A 109 -11.34 9.24 -23.39
C ASP A 109 -11.20 9.79 -21.96
N VAL A 110 -11.57 11.06 -21.80
CA VAL A 110 -11.53 11.76 -20.51
C VAL A 110 -12.44 11.10 -19.47
N ALA A 111 -13.57 10.54 -19.89
CA ALA A 111 -14.52 9.90 -18.99
C ALA A 111 -13.99 8.57 -18.45
N GLY A 112 -13.42 7.74 -19.32
CA GLY A 112 -12.74 6.51 -18.94
C GLY A 112 -11.52 6.76 -18.05
N ALA A 113 -10.72 7.78 -18.36
CA ALA A 113 -9.59 8.17 -17.53
C ALA A 113 -10.02 8.62 -16.12
N ALA A 114 -11.05 9.47 -16.02
CA ALA A 114 -11.59 9.90 -14.74
C ALA A 114 -12.13 8.73 -13.91
N HIS A 115 -12.76 7.75 -14.56
CA HIS A 115 -13.25 6.54 -13.91
C HIS A 115 -12.12 5.73 -13.28
N LEU A 116 -11.06 5.46 -14.05
CA LEU A 116 -9.90 4.69 -13.59
C LEU A 116 -9.15 5.40 -12.46
N ARG A 117 -9.01 6.73 -12.53
CA ARG A 117 -8.42 7.51 -11.42
C ARG A 117 -9.27 7.44 -10.16
N TYR A 118 -10.60 7.43 -10.28
CA TYR A 118 -11.49 7.29 -9.14
C TYR A 118 -11.42 5.88 -8.52
N GLU A 119 -11.23 4.85 -9.33
CA GLU A 119 -11.03 3.48 -8.86
C GLU A 119 -9.69 3.30 -8.14
N ALA A 120 -8.62 3.87 -8.69
CA ALA A 120 -7.29 3.82 -8.10
C ALA A 120 -7.26 4.28 -6.63
N LEU A 121 -8.09 5.26 -6.25
CA LEU A 121 -8.21 5.74 -4.87
C LEU A 121 -8.60 4.64 -3.86
N SER A 122 -9.18 3.54 -4.32
CA SER A 122 -9.67 2.45 -3.47
C SER A 122 -8.79 1.22 -3.44
N ILE A 123 -7.86 1.12 -4.39
CA ILE A 123 -6.93 0.02 -4.56
C ILE A 123 -5.77 0.17 -3.58
N ASP A 124 -5.17 -0.95 -3.14
CA ASP A 124 -4.05 -1.00 -2.19
C ASP A 124 -4.31 -0.33 -0.82
N LYS A 125 -5.57 -0.09 -0.45
CA LYS A 125 -5.94 0.40 0.89
C LYS A 125 -6.51 -0.73 1.73
N SER A 126 -5.87 -1.01 2.87
CA SER A 126 -6.29 -2.06 3.77
C SER A 126 -7.78 -2.02 4.10
N THR A 127 -8.42 -3.19 4.15
CA THR A 127 -9.78 -3.33 4.71
C THR A 127 -9.76 -3.30 6.24
N THR A 128 -8.61 -3.53 6.87
CA THR A 128 -8.44 -3.55 8.32
C THR A 128 -7.27 -2.69 8.76
N GLU A 129 -7.49 -1.76 9.68
CA GLU A 129 -6.48 -0.84 10.17
C GLU A 129 -6.31 -1.01 11.67
N PHE A 130 -5.06 -1.16 12.09
CA PHE A 130 -4.66 -1.02 13.49
C PHE A 130 -3.97 0.32 13.63
N ALA A 131 -4.43 1.20 14.51
CA ALA A 131 -3.78 2.48 14.77
C ALA A 131 -3.47 2.67 16.24
N PHE A 132 -2.31 3.27 16.50
CA PHE A 132 -1.85 3.63 17.83
C PHE A 132 -1.42 5.09 17.83
N GLY A 133 -1.75 5.83 18.87
CA GLY A 133 -1.53 7.26 18.88
C GLY A 133 -1.60 7.90 20.24
N TRP A 134 -1.37 9.22 20.22
CA TRP A 134 -1.54 10.09 21.37
C TRP A 134 -2.85 10.85 21.26
N ARG A 135 -3.50 11.02 22.40
CA ARG A 135 -4.69 11.85 22.59
C ARG A 135 -4.32 12.94 23.59
N VAL A 136 -4.50 14.20 23.20
CA VAL A 136 -4.16 15.38 24.01
C VAL A 136 -5.45 16.13 24.35
N PRO A 137 -6.01 15.91 25.55
CA PRO A 137 -7.21 16.61 26.02
C PRO A 137 -6.95 18.12 26.19
N PHE A 138 -7.96 18.94 25.90
CA PHE A 138 -7.84 20.40 26.03
C PHE A 138 -7.78 20.88 27.48
N ASP A 139 -8.24 20.06 28.43
CA ASP A 139 -8.08 20.29 29.87
C ASP A 139 -6.69 19.84 30.40
N GLY A 140 -5.79 19.48 29.49
CA GLY A 140 -4.40 19.16 29.78
C GLY A 140 -4.14 17.67 30.07
N GLY A 141 -2.88 17.29 29.88
CA GLY A 141 -2.43 15.90 29.98
C GLY A 141 -2.17 15.27 28.61
N MET A 142 -1.81 13.99 28.62
CA MET A 142 -1.54 13.20 27.43
C MET A 142 -1.98 11.77 27.71
N GLY A 143 -2.81 11.23 26.83
CA GLY A 143 -3.25 9.85 26.82
C GLY A 143 -2.75 9.12 25.59
N LEU A 144 -2.89 7.80 25.64
CA LEU A 144 -2.68 6.89 24.53
C LEU A 144 -4.03 6.44 23.99
N ALA A 145 -4.11 6.23 22.69
CA ALA A 145 -5.27 5.69 22.02
C ALA A 145 -4.85 4.54 21.10
N MET A 146 -5.67 3.51 21.08
CA MET A 146 -5.56 2.37 20.18
C MET A 146 -6.88 2.20 19.46
N ASP A 147 -6.81 2.01 18.15
CA ASP A 147 -7.95 1.86 17.26
C ASP A 147 -7.80 0.59 16.44
N VAL A 148 -8.86 -0.21 16.40
CA VAL A 148 -9.00 -1.33 15.47
C VAL A 148 -10.21 -1.04 14.61
N ASN A 149 -10.00 -0.90 13.31
CA ASN A 149 -11.03 -0.52 12.36
C ASN A 149 -11.11 -1.54 11.23
N VAL A 150 -12.32 -1.93 10.85
CA VAL A 150 -12.62 -2.74 9.67
C VAL A 150 -13.49 -1.91 8.74
N GLN A 151 -13.25 -2.05 7.45
CA GLN A 151 -13.91 -1.30 6.38
C GLN A 151 -14.66 -2.28 5.48
N PRO A 152 -15.77 -2.87 5.97
CA PRO A 152 -16.46 -3.97 5.30
C PRO A 152 -17.16 -3.55 4.00
N MET A 153 -17.32 -2.24 3.77
CA MET A 153 -17.93 -1.69 2.56
C MET A 153 -16.99 -0.67 1.93
N GLY A 154 -16.19 -1.13 0.97
CA GLY A 154 -15.46 -0.29 0.03
C GLY A 154 -16.35 0.05 -1.16
N LEU A 155 -16.99 1.22 -1.15
CA LEU A 155 -17.65 1.77 -2.34
C LEU A 155 -16.64 2.67 -3.07
N LYS A 156 -15.66 2.04 -3.72
CA LYS A 156 -14.54 2.73 -4.38
C LYS A 156 -13.85 3.67 -3.38
N ALA A 157 -13.73 4.95 -3.70
CA ALA A 157 -13.06 5.95 -2.85
C ALA A 157 -13.77 6.22 -1.51
N ARG A 158 -14.94 5.62 -1.25
CA ARG A 158 -15.74 5.86 -0.04
C ARG A 158 -15.81 4.60 0.79
N ARG A 159 -15.60 4.74 2.09
CA ARG A 159 -15.59 3.60 3.01
C ARG A 159 -16.41 3.88 4.25
N LEU A 160 -17.23 2.90 4.63
CA LEU A 160 -17.79 2.84 5.96
C LEU A 160 -16.80 2.08 6.85
N THR A 161 -16.47 2.68 7.99
CA THR A 161 -15.56 2.13 8.98
C THR A 161 -16.35 1.69 10.20
N LEU A 162 -16.10 0.47 10.68
CA LEU A 162 -16.59 -0.04 11.95
C LEU A 162 -15.39 -0.39 12.81
N GLY A 163 -15.38 -0.05 14.09
CA GLY A 163 -14.19 -0.31 14.88
C GLY A 163 -14.41 -0.28 16.38
N ALA A 164 -13.29 -0.40 17.08
CA ALA A 164 -13.19 -0.21 18.52
C ALA A 164 -12.03 0.75 18.80
N ASN A 165 -12.26 1.68 19.71
CA ASN A 165 -11.29 2.63 20.23
C ASN A 165 -11.11 2.34 21.72
N ALA A 166 -9.86 2.12 22.14
CA ALA A 166 -9.48 2.06 23.54
C ALA A 166 -8.52 3.21 23.83
N SER A 167 -8.82 4.03 24.83
CA SER A 167 -7.94 5.12 25.24
C SER A 167 -7.64 5.09 26.73
N VAL A 168 -6.42 5.45 27.08
CA VAL A 168 -5.97 5.58 28.46
C VAL A 168 -5.32 6.93 28.63
N ASP A 169 -5.87 7.76 29.50
CA ASP A 169 -5.27 9.01 29.95
C ASP A 169 -5.04 8.96 31.48
N PRO A 170 -4.28 9.90 32.07
CA PRO A 170 -3.95 9.86 33.50
C PRO A 170 -5.15 9.85 34.45
N LYS A 171 -6.34 10.20 33.96
CA LYS A 171 -7.57 10.30 34.75
C LYS A 171 -8.61 9.27 34.34
N ARG A 172 -8.53 8.65 33.16
CA ARG A 172 -9.64 7.89 32.54
C ARG A 172 -9.14 6.75 31.65
N VAL A 173 -9.95 5.71 31.61
CA VAL A 173 -9.90 4.66 30.59
C VAL A 173 -11.22 4.70 29.83
N SER A 174 -11.17 4.69 28.51
CA SER A 174 -12.36 4.63 27.66
C SER A 174 -12.28 3.44 26.71
N LEU A 175 -13.42 2.81 26.47
CA LEU A 175 -13.61 1.78 25.47
C LEU A 175 -14.88 2.09 24.69
N ASN A 176 -14.75 2.35 23.40
CA ASN A 176 -15.85 2.75 22.54
C ASN A 176 -15.88 1.89 21.29
N ALA A 177 -17.06 1.46 20.87
CA ALA A 177 -17.30 1.07 19.49
C ALA A 177 -17.35 2.33 18.62
N THR A 178 -16.92 2.22 17.36
CA THR A 178 -16.91 3.34 16.42
C THR A 178 -17.62 2.98 15.12
N VAL A 179 -18.33 3.95 14.56
CA VAL A 179 -18.89 3.89 13.20
C VAL A 179 -18.48 5.17 12.49
N GLY A 180 -17.83 5.05 11.36
CA GLY A 180 -17.27 6.18 10.64
C GLY A 180 -17.41 6.10 9.15
N TYR A 181 -17.11 7.22 8.51
CA TYR A 181 -17.07 7.40 7.08
C TYR A 181 -15.73 8.02 6.69
N GLN A 182 -15.11 7.49 5.64
CA GLN A 182 -13.87 7.97 5.07
C GLN A 182 -14.02 8.16 3.57
N HIS A 183 -13.42 9.22 3.03
CA HIS A 183 -13.43 9.49 1.59
C HIS A 183 -11.99 9.77 1.11
N PHE A 184 -11.45 8.91 0.27
CA PHE A 184 -10.17 9.15 -0.40
C PHE A 184 -10.35 10.27 -1.42
N VAL A 185 -9.64 11.37 -1.21
CA VAL A 185 -9.63 12.51 -2.13
C VAL A 185 -8.43 12.40 -3.07
N THR A 186 -7.32 11.86 -2.56
CA THR A 186 -6.16 11.44 -3.35
C THR A 186 -5.72 10.06 -2.87
N ASN A 187 -4.76 9.44 -3.57
CA ASN A 187 -4.20 8.16 -3.17
C ASN A 187 -3.41 8.21 -1.84
N TRP A 188 -2.97 9.39 -1.43
CA TRP A 188 -2.23 9.62 -0.19
C TRP A 188 -3.04 10.34 0.88
N PHE A 189 -4.29 10.77 0.63
CA PHE A 189 -5.06 11.59 1.57
C PHE A 189 -6.54 11.22 1.63
N ALA A 190 -7.04 11.03 2.86
CA ALA A 190 -8.47 10.84 3.12
C ALA A 190 -8.94 11.59 4.37
N PRO A 191 -9.88 12.55 4.27
CA PRO A 191 -10.67 12.98 5.42
C PRO A 191 -11.58 11.86 5.92
N TYR A 192 -11.87 11.89 7.21
CA TYR A 192 -12.81 10.98 7.84
C TYR A 192 -13.58 11.64 8.98
N ALA A 193 -14.72 11.04 9.31
CA ALA A 193 -15.50 11.35 10.50
C ALA A 193 -16.01 10.05 11.12
N ARG A 194 -16.08 9.97 12.44
CA ARG A 194 -16.65 8.81 13.14
C ARG A 194 -17.43 9.22 14.38
N ALA A 195 -18.48 8.48 14.67
CA ALA A 195 -19.17 8.49 15.94
C ALA A 195 -18.59 7.40 16.86
N LEU A 196 -18.56 7.68 18.16
CA LEU A 196 -18.09 6.79 19.20
C LEU A 196 -19.25 6.50 20.16
N VAL A 197 -19.40 5.24 20.54
CA VAL A 197 -20.38 4.79 21.52
C VAL A 197 -19.77 3.75 22.43
N GLY A 198 -19.83 3.94 23.74
CA GLY A 198 -19.21 3.02 24.69
C GLY A 198 -19.82 3.09 26.07
N PRO A 199 -19.58 2.10 26.94
CA PRO A 199 -19.90 2.23 28.35
C PRO A 199 -18.99 3.27 29.02
N TYR A 200 -19.47 3.87 30.10
CA TYR A 200 -18.57 4.50 31.05
C TYR A 200 -17.83 3.43 31.85
N LEU A 201 -16.51 3.50 31.92
CA LEU A 201 -15.68 2.55 32.69
C LEU A 201 -15.31 3.07 34.08
N ASP A 202 -15.87 4.21 34.48
CA ASP A 202 -15.60 4.87 35.76
C ASP A 202 -16.87 4.88 36.63
N ASP A 203 -16.72 4.58 37.91
CA ASP A 203 -17.78 4.14 38.85
C ASP A 203 -18.60 5.30 39.45
N SER A 204 -18.73 6.42 38.73
CA SER A 204 -19.33 7.64 39.29
C SER A 204 -20.85 7.58 39.37
N ALA A 205 -21.38 7.51 40.60
CA ALA A 205 -22.80 7.48 40.94
C ALA A 205 -23.65 8.72 40.52
N SER A 206 -23.03 9.74 39.89
CA SER A 206 -23.69 11.00 39.51
C SER A 206 -24.13 11.06 38.03
N ARG A 207 -23.84 10.04 37.22
CA ARG A 207 -24.11 10.07 35.78
C ARG A 207 -25.54 9.65 35.45
N ARG A 208 -26.24 10.49 34.68
CA ARG A 208 -27.64 10.28 34.23
C ARG A 208 -27.76 9.39 32.99
N ALA A 209 -26.69 9.20 32.22
CA ALA A 209 -26.70 8.39 30.99
C ALA A 209 -25.77 7.18 31.15
N PRO A 210 -26.19 5.96 30.79
CA PRO A 210 -25.37 4.76 30.92
C PRO A 210 -24.31 4.62 29.80
N ILE A 211 -24.33 5.50 28.81
CA ILE A 211 -23.56 5.38 27.56
C ILE A 211 -22.76 6.66 27.32
N ASN A 212 -21.47 6.50 27.04
CA ASN A 212 -20.61 7.52 26.45
C ASN A 212 -20.93 7.67 24.96
N LEU A 213 -21.12 8.91 24.52
CA LEU A 213 -21.26 9.26 23.12
C LEU A 213 -20.18 10.26 22.75
N GLY A 214 -19.59 10.09 21.58
CA GLY A 214 -18.58 11.00 21.07
C GLY A 214 -18.58 11.07 19.55
N ALA A 215 -17.79 12.01 19.04
CA ALA A 215 -17.53 12.16 17.62
C ALA A 215 -16.09 12.60 17.40
N GLU A 216 -15.51 12.14 16.31
CA GLU A 216 -14.20 12.54 15.82
C GLU A 216 -14.27 12.92 14.35
N VAL A 217 -13.47 13.91 13.99
CA VAL A 217 -13.22 14.31 12.60
C VAL A 217 -11.72 14.46 12.42
N GLY A 218 -11.21 14.00 11.30
CA GLY A 218 -9.78 14.02 11.06
C GLY A 218 -9.41 13.77 9.62
N MET A 219 -8.11 13.61 9.43
CA MET A 219 -7.50 13.32 8.16
C MET A 219 -6.45 12.23 8.32
N LYS A 220 -6.28 11.43 7.27
CA LYS A 220 -5.28 10.38 7.16
C LYS A 220 -4.39 10.64 5.95
N PHE A 221 -3.10 10.41 6.14
CA PHE A 221 -2.05 10.49 5.13
C PHE A 221 -1.48 9.09 4.91
N PHE A 222 -1.68 8.51 3.73
CA PHE A 222 -1.33 7.12 3.42
C PHE A 222 0.05 7.01 2.77
N ALA A 223 0.81 5.99 3.18
CA ALA A 223 2.10 5.62 2.61
C ALA A 223 1.96 4.31 1.82
N GLY A 224 1.08 4.31 0.82
CA GLY A 224 0.75 3.11 0.04
C GLY A 224 0.20 1.98 0.93
N PRO A 225 0.67 0.72 0.76
CA PRO A 225 0.20 -0.43 1.53
C PRO A 225 0.81 -0.52 2.94
N LEU A 226 1.77 0.34 3.31
CA LEU A 226 2.46 0.25 4.60
C LEU A 226 1.57 0.68 5.77
N GLY A 227 0.73 1.69 5.55
CA GLY A 227 -0.07 2.30 6.61
C GLY A 227 -0.36 3.77 6.37
N HIS A 228 -0.67 4.47 7.45
CA HIS A 228 -1.08 5.87 7.41
C HIS A 228 -0.74 6.62 8.70
N LEU A 229 -0.60 7.93 8.59
CA LEU A 229 -0.59 8.85 9.73
C LEU A 229 -1.93 9.57 9.79
N GLY A 230 -2.57 9.57 10.96
CA GLY A 230 -3.86 10.23 11.18
C GLY A 230 -3.73 11.36 12.18
N THR A 231 -4.52 12.41 11.97
CA THR A 231 -4.64 13.53 12.91
C THR A 231 -6.04 14.11 12.87
N GLY A 232 -6.49 14.69 13.97
CA GLY A 232 -7.79 15.34 14.02
C GLY A 232 -8.21 15.77 15.41
N PHE A 233 -9.51 15.99 15.54
CA PHE A 233 -10.15 16.43 16.77
C PHE A 233 -11.31 15.52 17.12
N GLY A 234 -11.50 15.31 18.41
CA GLY A 234 -12.64 14.57 18.93
C GLY A 234 -13.25 15.21 20.16
N THR A 235 -14.45 14.78 20.47
CA THR A 235 -15.16 15.13 21.69
C THR A 235 -16.01 13.94 22.14
N SER A 236 -16.15 13.76 23.45
CA SER A 236 -16.95 12.69 24.03
C SER A 236 -17.58 13.14 25.34
N LEU A 237 -18.72 12.54 25.71
CA LEU A 237 -19.42 12.84 26.96
C LEU A 237 -18.69 12.30 28.19
N ASP A 238 -17.79 11.32 28.03
CA ASP A 238 -16.86 10.86 29.06
C ASP A 238 -15.62 11.73 29.21
N GLY A 239 -15.45 12.69 28.32
CA GLY A 239 -14.19 13.35 28.01
C GLY A 239 -14.30 14.87 27.98
N SER A 240 -13.17 15.50 27.69
CA SER A 240 -13.12 16.84 27.11
C SER A 240 -12.91 16.72 25.60
N THR A 241 -12.95 17.85 24.89
CA THR A 241 -12.46 17.93 23.52
C THR A 241 -10.96 17.67 23.48
N TYR A 242 -10.49 16.94 22.47
CA TYR A 242 -9.09 16.53 22.34
C TYR A 242 -8.60 16.65 20.91
N TYR A 243 -7.29 16.83 20.79
CA TYR A 243 -6.55 16.59 19.55
C TYR A 243 -5.95 15.18 19.60
N PHE A 244 -5.81 14.51 18.46
CA PHE A 244 -5.11 13.23 18.38
C PHE A 244 -4.11 13.18 17.21
N LEU A 245 -3.08 12.36 17.39
CA LEU A 245 -2.12 11.98 16.38
C LEU A 245 -1.93 10.47 16.45
N GLN A 246 -2.14 9.76 15.36
CA GLN A 246 -2.07 8.30 15.29
C GLN A 246 -1.18 7.85 14.13
N ALA A 247 -0.49 6.73 14.32
CA ALA A 247 0.12 5.95 13.26
C ALA A 247 -0.69 4.66 13.13
N GLY A 248 -1.18 4.38 11.92
CA GLY A 248 -1.89 3.15 11.62
C GLY A 248 -1.16 2.31 10.61
N LEU A 249 -1.25 1.00 10.79
CA LEU A 249 -0.63 -0.02 9.95
C LEU A 249 -1.71 -0.86 9.26
N ASP A 250 -1.37 -1.39 8.10
CA ASP A 250 -2.13 -2.47 7.48
C ASP A 250 -2.10 -3.71 8.39
N TRP A 251 -3.18 -4.47 8.40
CA TRP A 251 -3.31 -5.68 9.22
C TRP A 251 -2.31 -6.78 8.83
N VAL A 252 -1.93 -6.92 7.55
CA VAL A 252 -0.92 -7.90 7.12
C VAL A 252 0.43 -7.54 7.73
N LEU A 253 0.79 -6.26 7.67
CA LEU A 253 2.01 -5.77 8.30
C LEU A 253 1.94 -5.90 9.82
N THR A 254 0.77 -5.65 10.41
CA THR A 254 0.53 -5.83 11.85
C THR A 254 0.76 -7.29 12.26
N LEU A 255 0.21 -8.26 11.51
CA LEU A 255 0.46 -9.68 11.75
C LEU A 255 1.93 -10.06 11.58
N MET A 256 2.59 -9.56 10.52
CA MET A 256 4.00 -9.83 10.30
C MET A 256 4.86 -9.33 11.46
N VAL A 257 4.60 -8.12 11.95
CA VAL A 257 5.31 -7.57 13.13
C VAL A 257 5.03 -8.43 14.36
N LEU A 258 3.76 -8.75 14.64
CA LEU A 258 3.38 -9.59 15.79
C LEU A 258 3.94 -11.01 15.72
N ALA A 259 4.12 -11.58 14.54
CA ALA A 259 4.72 -12.91 14.36
C ALA A 259 6.24 -12.93 14.59
N HIS A 260 6.89 -11.77 14.59
CA HIS A 260 8.34 -11.62 14.79
C HIS A 260 8.69 -10.93 16.14
N MET A 261 7.69 -10.70 17.00
CA MET A 261 7.85 -10.26 18.39
C MET A 261 7.71 -11.43 19.36
#